data_AF-A0A163G765-F1
#
_entry.id   AF-A0A163G765-F1
#
_cell.length_a   1.000
_cell.length_b   1.000
_cell.length_c   1.000
_cell.angle_alpha   90.00
_cell.angle_beta   90.00
_cell.angle_gamma   90.00
#
_symmetry.space_group_name_H-M   'P 1'
#
loop_
_entity.id
_entity.type
_entity.pdbx_description
1 polymer ?
#
loop_
_entity_poly.entity_id
_entity_poly.type
_entity_poly.pdbx_seq_one_letter_code
_entity_poly.pdbx_strand_id
1 'polypeptide(L)'
;MKKKLFISLFAIVIALTAAVGMAFAKGAIKIVVNGEQIKSDVAPQMSNNRVMVPISFISKALGANVSWDQKNQTVSIKSSNSDVQEDVWNQNLDMSSSSWSQVKNLIALYIVGFDTRDDKLIKSISVEGFDMIPIGGMYPSIIDYEIVDAQQTKETLKVRVRVIIEEEKLFGEEWDIEITQGKIKSMKKAKLFDVNEYTVIPGLTYNNK
;
A
#
# COMPACT_ATOMS: atom_id res chain seq x y z
N MET A 1 64.14 -3.26 49.43
CA MET A 1 62.82 -2.58 49.38
C MET A 1 62.50 -1.98 47.99
N LYS A 2 63.47 -1.42 47.25
CA LYS A 2 63.25 -0.79 45.93
C LYS A 2 62.64 -1.70 44.83
N LYS A 3 62.98 -2.99 44.80
CA LYS A 3 62.44 -3.96 43.82
C LYS A 3 60.95 -4.26 44.02
N LYS A 4 60.48 -4.35 45.28
CA LYS A 4 59.06 -4.59 45.61
C LYS A 4 58.20 -3.36 45.30
N LEU A 5 58.77 -2.17 45.46
CA LEU A 5 58.14 -0.89 45.12
C LEU A 5 57.98 -0.71 43.60
N PHE A 6 58.98 -1.12 42.81
CA PHE A 6 58.90 -1.14 41.34
C PHE A 6 57.84 -2.12 40.82
N ILE A 7 57.75 -3.32 41.40
CA ILE A 7 56.74 -4.31 41.01
C ILE A 7 55.32 -3.83 41.32
N SER A 8 55.13 -3.18 42.48
CA SER A 8 53.85 -2.57 42.84
C SER A 8 53.45 -1.43 41.90
N LEU A 9 54.40 -0.57 41.51
CA LEU A 9 54.13 0.52 40.59
C LEU A 9 53.80 -0.01 39.17
N PHE A 10 54.48 -1.06 38.73
CA PHE A 10 54.22 -1.70 37.45
C PHE A 10 52.84 -2.38 37.41
N ALA A 11 52.42 -3.02 38.51
CA ALA A 11 51.09 -3.62 38.62
C ALA A 11 49.96 -2.57 38.59
N ILE A 12 50.18 -1.41 39.20
CA ILE A 12 49.23 -0.28 39.19
C ILE A 12 49.10 0.31 37.77
N VAL A 13 50.21 0.47 37.05
CA VAL A 13 50.19 0.96 35.66
C VAL A 13 49.45 -0.02 34.74
N ILE A 14 49.66 -1.34 34.91
CA ILE A 14 48.92 -2.36 34.16
C ILE A 14 47.41 -2.29 34.46
N ALA A 15 47.03 -2.15 35.73
CA ALA A 15 45.63 -2.03 36.13
C ALA A 15 44.95 -0.75 35.60
N LEU A 16 45.68 0.37 35.53
CA LEU A 16 45.19 1.63 34.95
C LEU A 16 45.04 1.54 33.42
N THR A 17 45.91 0.81 32.73
CA THR A 17 45.77 0.60 31.27
C THR A 17 44.65 -0.36 30.89
N ALA A 18 44.29 -1.31 31.76
CA ALA A 18 43.21 -2.28 31.51
C ALA A 18 41.81 -1.65 31.48
N ALA A 19 41.63 -0.43 32.02
CA ALA A 19 40.37 0.30 31.99
C ALA A 19 40.14 1.09 30.68
N VAL A 20 41.17 1.31 29.86
CA VAL A 20 41.11 2.08 28.61
C VAL A 20 40.83 1.14 27.44
N GLY A 21 39.66 0.48 27.44
CA GLY A 21 39.37 -0.52 26.42
C GLY A 21 37.94 -1.01 26.32
N MET A 22 36.99 -0.45 27.07
CA MET A 22 35.57 -0.79 26.89
C MET A 22 35.05 -0.11 25.62
N ALA A 23 35.30 -0.74 24.47
CA ALA A 23 34.57 -0.45 23.26
C ALA A 23 33.14 -0.97 23.45
N PHE A 24 32.18 -0.07 23.64
CA PHE A 24 30.77 -0.42 23.52
C PHE A 24 30.52 -0.79 22.06
N ALA A 25 30.26 -2.08 21.80
CA ALA A 25 29.85 -2.52 20.48
C ALA A 25 28.61 -1.71 20.08
N LYS A 26 28.70 -0.97 18.96
CA LYS A 26 27.57 -0.27 18.34
C LYS A 26 26.44 -1.29 18.19
N GLY A 27 25.30 -1.05 18.84
CA GLY A 27 24.23 -2.03 18.97
C GLY A 27 23.88 -2.69 17.62
N ALA A 28 23.61 -4.00 17.65
CA ALA A 28 23.27 -4.75 16.46
C ALA A 28 22.04 -4.14 15.77
N ILE A 29 22.17 -3.81 14.49
CA ILE A 29 21.09 -3.23 13.69
C ILE A 29 20.05 -4.33 13.45
N LYS A 30 18.82 -4.08 13.88
CA LYS A 30 17.70 -5.01 13.72
C LYS A 30 16.88 -4.64 12.48
N ILE A 31 16.44 -5.66 11.75
CA ILE A 31 15.46 -5.51 10.66
C ILE A 31 14.10 -5.96 11.20
N VAL A 32 13.08 -5.13 11.05
CA VAL A 32 11.70 -5.44 11.43
C VAL A 32 10.81 -5.20 10.21
N VAL A 33 10.01 -6.19 9.84
CA VAL A 33 9.05 -6.11 8.73
C VAL A 33 7.70 -6.60 9.26
N ASN A 34 6.63 -5.83 9.03
CA ASN A 34 5.28 -6.16 9.51
C ASN A 34 5.20 -6.48 11.02
N GLY A 35 5.99 -5.77 11.83
CA GLY A 35 6.03 -5.98 13.29
C GLY A 35 6.87 -7.18 13.75
N GLU A 36 7.36 -8.01 12.84
CA GLU A 36 8.20 -9.16 13.17
C GLU A 36 9.68 -8.86 12.92
N GLN A 37 10.53 -9.16 13.90
CA GLN A 37 11.97 -9.05 13.74
C GLN A 37 12.48 -10.22 12.89
N ILE A 38 13.05 -9.92 11.73
CA ILE A 38 13.52 -10.96 10.81
C ILE A 38 15.05 -11.07 10.88
N LYS A 39 15.54 -12.29 11.08
CA LYS A 39 16.98 -12.59 11.13
C LYS A 39 17.53 -12.82 9.73
N SER A 40 18.41 -11.94 9.27
CA SER A 40 19.13 -12.11 8.01
C SER A 40 20.47 -12.81 8.22
N ASP A 41 20.86 -13.69 7.29
CA ASP A 41 22.16 -14.37 7.29
C ASP A 41 23.32 -13.38 7.09
N VAL A 42 23.03 -12.23 6.49
CA VAL A 42 23.97 -11.12 6.33
C VAL A 42 23.53 -9.97 7.22
N ALA A 43 24.35 -9.64 8.21
CA ALA A 43 24.05 -8.55 9.14
C ALA A 43 23.99 -7.20 8.39
N PRO A 44 23.03 -6.32 8.71
CA PRO A 44 23.05 -4.95 8.22
C PRO A 44 24.32 -4.24 8.66
N GLN A 45 24.85 -3.39 7.79
CA GLN A 45 26.10 -2.68 8.04
C GLN A 45 25.92 -1.18 7.80
N MET A 46 26.63 -0.37 8.57
CA MET A 46 26.69 1.07 8.32
C MET A 46 27.82 1.34 7.33
N SER A 47 27.49 1.93 6.18
CA SER A 47 28.46 2.37 5.17
C SER A 47 28.11 3.77 4.71
N ASN A 48 29.09 4.68 4.65
CA ASN A 48 28.89 6.08 4.24
C ASN A 48 27.70 6.77 4.93
N ASN A 49 27.59 6.56 6.25
CA ASN A 49 26.49 7.09 7.07
C ASN A 49 25.08 6.61 6.67
N ARG A 50 24.98 5.47 5.96
CA ARG A 50 23.73 4.80 5.58
C ARG A 50 23.74 3.36 6.08
N VAL A 51 22.57 2.84 6.43
CA VAL A 51 22.41 1.42 6.74
C VAL A 51 22.23 0.66 5.42
N MET A 52 23.15 -0.25 5.13
CA MET A 52 23.04 -1.20 4.03
C MET A 52 22.41 -2.48 4.56
N VAL A 53 21.33 -2.92 3.91
CA VAL A 53 20.61 -4.16 4.22
C VAL A 53 20.65 -5.11 3.01
N PRO A 54 20.62 -6.44 3.22
CA PRO A 54 20.62 -7.39 2.11
C PRO A 54 19.32 -7.30 1.30
N ILE A 55 19.44 -6.82 0.05
CA ILE A 55 18.27 -6.53 -0.80
C ILE A 55 17.40 -7.77 -1.03
N SER A 56 18.00 -8.92 -1.29
CA SER A 56 17.27 -10.17 -1.54
C SER A 56 16.43 -10.60 -0.33
N PHE A 57 16.90 -10.31 0.86
CA PHE A 57 16.25 -10.66 2.11
C PHE A 57 15.04 -9.77 2.36
N ILE A 58 15.21 -8.45 2.21
CA ILE A 58 14.12 -7.47 2.30
C ILE A 58 13.04 -7.77 1.26
N SER A 59 13.43 -8.00 0.00
CA SER A 59 12.48 -8.29 -1.07
C SER A 59 11.67 -9.56 -0.80
N LYS A 60 12.30 -10.64 -0.33
CA LYS A 60 11.58 -11.88 0.05
C LYS A 60 10.64 -11.67 1.25
N ALA A 61 11.09 -10.95 2.27
CA ALA A 61 10.26 -10.62 3.43
C ALA A 61 9.02 -9.79 3.06
N LEU A 62 9.13 -8.96 2.01
CA LEU A 62 8.03 -8.20 1.43
C LEU A 62 7.20 -9.01 0.42
N GLY A 63 7.42 -10.33 0.32
CA GLY A 63 6.67 -11.19 -0.58
C GLY A 63 7.07 -11.08 -2.05
N ALA A 64 8.30 -10.67 -2.38
CA ALA A 64 8.83 -10.68 -3.74
C ALA A 64 9.72 -11.90 -4.01
N ASN A 65 9.67 -12.40 -5.25
CA ASN A 65 10.59 -13.39 -5.79
C ASN A 65 11.89 -12.69 -6.26
N VAL A 66 13.04 -13.24 -5.88
CA VAL A 66 14.36 -12.69 -6.22
C VAL A 66 15.14 -13.74 -6.98
N SER A 67 15.61 -13.36 -8.17
CA SER A 67 16.41 -14.19 -9.06
C SER A 67 17.72 -13.48 -9.40
N TRP A 68 18.77 -14.26 -9.62
CA TRP A 68 20.09 -13.78 -9.99
C TRP A 68 20.45 -14.29 -11.37
N ASP A 69 20.73 -13.37 -12.29
CA ASP A 69 21.27 -13.67 -13.60
C ASP A 69 22.80 -13.55 -13.56
N GLN A 70 23.47 -14.70 -13.45
CA GLN A 70 24.93 -14.77 -13.41
C GLN A 70 25.58 -14.26 -14.69
N LYS A 71 24.93 -14.42 -15.86
CA LYS A 71 25.50 -14.05 -17.16
C LYS A 71 25.55 -12.52 -17.31
N ASN A 72 24.48 -11.85 -16.89
CA ASN A 72 24.36 -10.41 -16.99
C ASN A 72 24.78 -9.67 -15.72
N GLN A 73 25.12 -10.39 -14.65
CA GLN A 73 25.40 -9.86 -13.31
C GLN A 73 24.24 -8.99 -12.78
N THR A 74 23.00 -9.42 -13.03
CA THR A 74 21.80 -8.65 -12.74
C THR A 74 20.93 -9.36 -11.71
N VAL A 75 20.50 -8.63 -10.68
CA VAL A 75 19.44 -9.08 -9.77
C VAL A 75 18.09 -8.71 -10.37
N SER A 76 17.19 -9.68 -10.53
CA SER A 76 15.80 -9.46 -10.94
C SER A 76 14.87 -9.78 -9.77
N ILE A 77 14.18 -8.75 -9.28
CA ILE A 77 13.18 -8.84 -8.22
C ILE A 77 11.80 -8.70 -8.87
N LYS A 78 10.96 -9.72 -8.71
CA LYS A 78 9.57 -9.72 -9.18
C LYS A 78 8.67 -9.81 -7.96
N SER A 79 7.80 -8.82 -7.76
CA SER A 79 6.78 -8.91 -6.70
C SER A 79 5.94 -10.18 -6.90
N SER A 80 5.76 -11.01 -5.87
CA SER A 80 4.86 -12.18 -5.95
C SER A 80 3.40 -11.76 -5.80
N ASN A 81 3.15 -10.50 -5.44
CA ASN A 81 1.93 -9.81 -5.84
C ASN A 81 2.07 -9.46 -7.32
N SER A 82 1.77 -10.42 -8.18
CA SER A 82 1.03 -10.10 -9.39
C SER A 82 -0.45 -9.92 -8.97
N ASP A 83 -0.83 -8.89 -8.22
CA ASP A 83 -1.04 -7.54 -8.74
C ASP A 83 0.12 -6.96 -9.55
N VAL A 84 0.13 -7.37 -10.83
CA VAL A 84 0.40 -6.38 -11.86
C VAL A 84 -0.75 -5.37 -11.71
N GLN A 85 -0.60 -4.41 -10.79
CA GLN A 85 -1.08 -3.10 -11.13
C GLN A 85 -0.25 -2.74 -12.35
N GLU A 86 -0.82 -2.99 -13.54
CA GLU A 86 -0.59 -2.07 -14.64
C GLU A 86 -0.63 -0.69 -14.00
N ASP A 87 0.38 0.12 -14.26
CA ASP A 87 0.30 1.53 -13.93
C ASP A 87 -0.90 2.08 -14.72
N VAL A 88 -2.09 1.98 -14.13
CA VAL A 88 -3.37 2.37 -14.74
C VAL A 88 -3.42 3.90 -14.85
N TRP A 89 -2.60 4.61 -14.06
CA TRP A 89 -2.52 6.08 -13.93
C TRP A 89 -2.14 6.86 -15.20
N ASN A 90 -1.94 6.20 -16.35
CA ASN A 90 -1.27 6.82 -17.49
C ASN A 90 -1.86 6.45 -18.86
N GLN A 91 -3.15 6.09 -18.95
CA GLN A 91 -3.83 6.11 -20.24
C GLN A 91 -4.31 7.52 -20.58
N ASN A 92 -3.77 8.07 -21.67
CA ASN A 92 -4.43 9.16 -22.38
C ASN A 92 -5.71 8.62 -23.00
N LEU A 93 -6.84 8.82 -22.32
CA LEU A 93 -8.15 8.49 -22.85
C LEU A 93 -8.53 9.52 -23.92
N ASP A 94 -8.47 9.11 -25.18
CA ASP A 94 -8.95 9.91 -26.31
C ASP A 94 -10.48 9.88 -26.35
N MET A 95 -11.10 10.64 -25.44
CA MET A 95 -12.56 10.75 -25.32
C MET A 95 -13.03 12.20 -25.26
N SER A 96 -14.24 12.44 -25.76
CA SER A 96 -14.85 13.77 -25.69
C SER A 96 -15.33 14.10 -24.28
N SER A 97 -15.42 15.40 -23.96
CA SER A 97 -15.92 15.87 -22.66
C SER A 97 -17.37 15.44 -22.40
N SER A 98 -18.21 15.32 -23.44
CA SER A 98 -19.58 14.84 -23.29
C SER A 98 -19.63 13.34 -22.97
N SER A 99 -18.79 12.53 -23.63
CA SER A 99 -18.63 11.11 -23.29
C SER A 99 -18.17 10.94 -21.85
N TRP A 100 -17.18 11.71 -21.40
CA TRP A 100 -16.74 11.67 -20.01
C TRP A 100 -17.83 12.10 -19.02
N SER A 101 -18.60 13.14 -19.34
CA SER A 101 -19.73 13.56 -18.50
C SER A 101 -20.78 12.46 -18.34
N GLN A 102 -21.04 11.66 -19.38
CA GLN A 102 -21.96 10.53 -19.30
C GLN A 102 -21.42 9.44 -18.35
N VAL A 103 -20.12 9.15 -18.43
CA VAL A 103 -19.44 8.20 -17.52
C VAL A 103 -19.53 8.68 -16.07
N LYS A 104 -19.22 9.95 -15.81
CA LYS A 104 -19.34 10.53 -14.45
C LYS A 104 -20.76 10.42 -13.91
N ASN A 105 -21.76 10.76 -14.71
CA ASN A 105 -23.16 10.69 -14.30
C ASN A 105 -23.60 9.25 -14.03
N LEU A 106 -23.18 8.30 -14.87
CA LEU A 106 -23.47 6.89 -14.70
C LEU A 106 -22.89 6.33 -13.39
N ILE A 107 -21.65 6.70 -13.07
CA ILE A 107 -20.99 6.32 -11.82
C ILE A 107 -21.70 6.95 -10.62
N ALA A 108 -22.03 8.24 -10.68
CA ALA A 108 -22.76 8.91 -9.60
C ALA A 108 -24.11 8.21 -9.31
N LEU A 109 -24.88 7.87 -10.35
CA LEU A 109 -26.13 7.13 -10.20
C LEU A 109 -25.91 5.73 -9.60
N TYR A 110 -24.81 5.06 -9.95
CA TYR A 110 -24.46 3.78 -9.37
C TYR A 110 -24.11 3.89 -7.89
N ILE A 111 -23.27 4.87 -7.50
CA ILE A 111 -22.94 5.12 -6.10
C ILE A 111 -24.21 5.38 -5.29
N VAL A 112 -25.09 6.27 -5.79
CA VAL A 112 -26.36 6.58 -5.13
C VAL A 112 -27.26 5.34 -5.03
N GLY A 113 -27.42 4.58 -6.12
CA GLY A 113 -28.24 3.37 -6.11
C GLY A 113 -27.69 2.28 -5.19
N PHE A 114 -26.37 2.16 -5.10
CA PHE A 114 -25.70 1.23 -4.20
C PHE A 114 -25.91 1.63 -2.73
N ASP A 115 -25.65 2.89 -2.40
CA ASP A 115 -25.71 3.42 -1.04
C ASP A 115 -27.15 3.49 -0.48
N THR A 116 -28.12 3.79 -1.35
CA THR A 116 -29.56 3.82 -1.01
C THR A 116 -30.27 2.48 -1.16
N ARG A 117 -29.57 1.44 -1.65
CA ARG A 117 -30.13 0.11 -1.94
C ARG A 117 -31.29 0.15 -2.94
N ASP A 118 -31.24 1.06 -3.91
CA ASP A 118 -32.23 1.18 -4.98
C ASP A 118 -31.93 0.22 -6.15
N ASP A 119 -32.41 -1.01 -6.02
CA ASP A 119 -32.30 -2.05 -7.05
C ASP A 119 -32.92 -1.63 -8.40
N LYS A 120 -33.99 -0.82 -8.39
CA LYS A 120 -34.63 -0.37 -9.64
C LYS A 120 -33.73 0.60 -10.39
N LEU A 121 -33.12 1.55 -9.67
CA LEU A 121 -32.14 2.46 -10.25
C LEU A 121 -30.96 1.69 -10.81
N ILE A 122 -30.36 0.78 -10.04
CA ILE A 122 -29.21 -0.02 -10.47
C ILE A 122 -29.54 -0.84 -11.72
N LYS A 123 -30.70 -1.51 -11.77
CA LYS A 123 -31.17 -2.25 -12.95
C LYS A 123 -31.39 -1.35 -14.17
N SER A 124 -31.84 -0.11 -13.98
CA SER A 124 -32.09 0.81 -15.10
C SER A 124 -30.80 1.27 -15.80
N ILE A 125 -29.70 1.35 -15.05
CA ILE A 125 -28.38 1.82 -15.54
C ILE A 125 -27.40 0.68 -15.88
N SER A 126 -27.78 -0.57 -15.64
CA SER A 126 -26.96 -1.75 -15.89
C SER A 126 -27.45 -2.56 -17.09
N VAL A 127 -26.59 -3.46 -17.57
CA VAL A 127 -26.92 -4.44 -18.61
C VAL A 127 -27.93 -5.46 -18.08
N GLU A 128 -28.65 -6.12 -19.00
CA GLU A 128 -29.55 -7.21 -18.63
C GLU A 128 -28.76 -8.36 -17.99
N GLY A 129 -29.30 -8.95 -16.91
CA GLY A 129 -28.62 -10.01 -16.17
C GLY A 129 -27.47 -9.52 -15.28
N PHE A 130 -27.31 -8.21 -15.06
CA PHE A 130 -26.40 -7.70 -14.04
C PHE A 130 -26.82 -8.21 -12.67
N ASP A 131 -25.97 -9.09 -12.10
CA ASP A 131 -26.19 -9.65 -10.78
C ASP A 131 -25.55 -8.71 -9.75
N MET A 132 -26.39 -8.13 -8.89
CA MET A 132 -25.97 -7.15 -7.91
C MET A 132 -25.07 -7.83 -6.87
N ILE A 133 -23.84 -7.32 -6.68
CA ILE A 133 -23.04 -7.73 -5.50
C ILE A 133 -23.80 -7.29 -4.25
N PRO A 134 -23.96 -8.16 -3.23
CA PRO A 134 -24.93 -7.93 -2.17
C PRO A 134 -24.59 -6.66 -1.37
N ILE A 135 -25.55 -5.73 -1.40
CA ILE A 135 -25.96 -4.78 -0.35
C ILE A 135 -24.84 -4.09 0.46
N GLY A 136 -24.63 -2.80 0.15
CA GLY A 136 -24.04 -1.83 1.07
C GLY A 136 -24.79 -1.76 2.41
N GLY A 137 -24.18 -1.08 3.38
CA GLY A 137 -24.51 -1.12 4.80
C GLY A 137 -25.98 -0.89 5.20
N MET A 138 -26.24 -0.96 6.50
CA MET A 138 -27.60 -0.78 7.06
C MET A 138 -28.18 0.62 6.77
N TYR A 139 -27.32 1.59 6.50
CA TYR A 139 -27.62 3.00 6.18
C TYR A 139 -26.70 3.49 5.06
N PRO A 140 -27.05 4.61 4.39
CA PRO A 140 -26.10 5.38 3.58
C PRO A 140 -24.80 5.57 4.37
N SER A 141 -23.71 5.02 3.85
CA SER A 141 -22.42 4.99 4.53
C SER A 141 -21.30 5.55 3.67
N ILE A 142 -21.53 5.75 2.37
CA ILE A 142 -20.55 6.40 1.49
C ILE A 142 -20.57 7.91 1.73
N ILE A 143 -19.50 8.42 2.32
CA ILE A 143 -19.36 9.87 2.63
C ILE A 143 -18.70 10.65 1.49
N ASP A 144 -17.87 9.99 0.67
CA ASP A 144 -17.24 10.59 -0.49
C ASP A 144 -16.87 9.51 -1.52
N TYR A 145 -16.73 9.93 -2.78
CA TYR A 145 -16.18 9.09 -3.84
C TYR A 145 -15.41 9.91 -4.87
N GLU A 146 -14.39 9.30 -5.44
CA GLU A 146 -13.54 9.89 -6.46
C GLU A 146 -13.32 8.89 -7.59
N ILE A 147 -13.47 9.34 -8.84
CA ILE A 147 -12.97 8.56 -9.98
C ILE A 147 -11.47 8.77 -10.02
N VAL A 148 -10.73 7.73 -9.65
CA VAL A 148 -9.26 7.79 -9.56
C VAL A 148 -8.60 7.34 -10.84
N ASP A 149 -9.28 6.53 -11.66
CA ASP A 149 -8.68 6.01 -12.88
C ASP A 149 -9.69 5.54 -13.93
N ALA A 150 -9.28 5.47 -15.20
CA ALA A 150 -10.04 4.84 -16.26
C ALA A 150 -9.16 4.32 -17.41
N GLN A 151 -9.60 3.23 -18.03
CA GLN A 151 -8.93 2.55 -19.14
C GLN A 151 -9.95 2.10 -20.18
N GLN A 152 -9.73 2.44 -21.45
CA GLN A 152 -10.59 1.98 -22.54
C GLN A 152 -10.00 0.71 -23.17
N THR A 153 -10.81 -0.35 -23.27
CA THR A 153 -10.45 -1.60 -23.94
C THR A 153 -11.49 -1.93 -25.01
N LYS A 154 -11.17 -1.78 -26.30
CA LYS A 154 -12.09 -2.01 -27.45
C LYS A 154 -13.48 -1.38 -27.24
N GLU A 155 -14.42 -2.14 -26.68
CA GLU A 155 -15.83 -1.77 -26.47
C GLU A 155 -16.19 -1.54 -24.99
N THR A 156 -15.27 -1.77 -24.05
CA THR A 156 -15.51 -1.64 -22.61
C THR A 156 -14.62 -0.53 -22.04
N LEU A 157 -15.23 0.40 -21.31
CA LEU A 157 -14.53 1.34 -20.45
C LEU A 157 -14.46 0.75 -19.05
N LYS A 158 -13.25 0.60 -18.52
CA LYS A 158 -13.04 0.23 -17.12
C LYS A 158 -12.73 1.49 -16.33
N VAL A 159 -13.46 1.74 -15.25
CA VAL A 159 -13.28 2.92 -14.40
C VAL A 159 -13.03 2.47 -12.97
N ARG A 160 -11.99 3.00 -12.33
CA ARG A 160 -11.72 2.80 -10.91
C ARG A 160 -12.28 3.95 -10.11
N VAL A 161 -13.14 3.62 -9.15
CA VAL A 161 -13.76 4.56 -8.24
C VAL A 161 -13.28 4.25 -6.83
N ARG A 162 -12.69 5.24 -6.17
CA ARG A 162 -12.43 5.17 -4.74
C ARG A 162 -13.68 5.65 -4.00
N VAL A 163 -14.12 4.91 -3.00
CA VAL A 163 -15.18 5.32 -2.09
C VAL A 163 -14.64 5.37 -0.67
N ILE A 164 -15.12 6.33 0.11
CA ILE A 164 -14.86 6.43 1.54
C ILE A 164 -16.16 6.14 2.27
N ILE A 165 -16.09 5.21 3.22
CA ILE A 165 -17.25 4.64 3.88
C ILE A 165 -17.10 4.84 5.39
N GLU A 166 -18.17 5.32 6.03
CA GLU A 166 -18.31 5.43 7.48
C GLU A 166 -19.43 4.50 7.97
N GLU A 167 -19.05 3.40 8.62
CA GLU A 167 -19.97 2.51 9.34
C GLU A 167 -19.62 2.49 10.83
N GLU A 168 -19.03 1.40 11.35
CA GLU A 168 -18.46 1.37 12.71
C GLU A 168 -17.13 2.12 12.78
N LYS A 169 -16.39 2.10 11.67
CA LYS A 169 -15.14 2.82 11.44
C LYS A 169 -15.12 3.37 10.03
N LEU A 170 -14.26 4.34 9.82
CA LEU A 170 -13.89 4.89 8.53
C LEU A 170 -12.94 3.92 7.82
N PHE A 171 -13.27 3.59 6.58
CA PHE A 171 -12.44 2.80 5.68
C PHE A 171 -12.69 3.24 4.24
N GLY A 172 -11.82 2.81 3.33
CA GLY A 172 -11.97 3.09 1.92
C GLY A 172 -11.93 1.82 1.09
N GLU A 173 -12.65 1.85 -0.02
CA GLU A 173 -12.63 0.80 -1.03
C GLU A 173 -12.29 1.38 -2.39
N GLU A 174 -11.62 0.60 -3.24
CA GLU A 174 -11.50 0.89 -4.67
C GLU A 174 -12.36 -0.12 -5.43
N TRP A 175 -13.22 0.38 -6.31
CA TRP A 175 -14.14 -0.41 -7.13
C TRP A 175 -13.75 -0.29 -8.59
N ASP A 176 -13.58 -1.43 -9.26
CA ASP A 176 -13.43 -1.47 -10.72
C ASP A 176 -14.82 -1.67 -11.32
N ILE A 177 -15.30 -0.67 -12.07
CA ILE A 177 -16.59 -0.68 -12.76
C ILE A 177 -16.34 -0.80 -14.26
N GLU A 178 -16.92 -1.81 -14.90
CA GLU A 178 -16.92 -1.94 -16.36
C GLU A 178 -18.19 -1.33 -16.94
N ILE A 179 -18.04 -0.48 -17.94
CA ILE A 179 -19.11 0.16 -18.69
C ILE A 179 -19.02 -0.31 -20.15
N THR A 180 -20.14 -0.77 -20.68
CA THR A 180 -20.28 -1.11 -22.10
C THR A 180 -21.56 -0.50 -22.63
N GLN A 181 -21.49 0.09 -23.83
CA GLN A 181 -22.65 0.70 -24.49
C GLN A 181 -23.44 1.69 -23.58
N GLY A 182 -22.73 2.44 -22.74
CA GLY A 182 -23.33 3.41 -21.81
C GLY A 182 -24.05 2.81 -20.60
N LYS A 183 -23.89 1.51 -20.34
CA LYS A 183 -24.46 0.79 -19.20
C LYS A 183 -23.39 0.11 -18.37
N ILE A 184 -23.68 -0.07 -17.09
CA ILE A 184 -22.81 -0.80 -16.17
C ILE A 184 -22.92 -2.29 -16.47
N LYS A 185 -21.77 -2.88 -16.80
CA LYS A 185 -21.63 -4.30 -17.14
C LYS A 185 -21.26 -5.14 -15.93
N SER A 186 -20.35 -4.65 -15.09
CA SER A 186 -19.91 -5.32 -13.87
C SER A 186 -19.32 -4.31 -12.89
N MET A 187 -19.37 -4.62 -11.60
CA MET A 187 -18.60 -3.94 -10.57
C MET A 187 -17.84 -5.01 -9.77
N LYS A 188 -16.62 -4.71 -9.33
CA LYS A 188 -15.90 -5.54 -8.37
C LYS A 188 -15.16 -4.67 -7.37
N LYS A 189 -15.12 -5.10 -6.11
CA LYS A 189 -14.24 -4.51 -5.09
C LYS A 189 -12.80 -4.93 -5.39
N ALA A 190 -11.97 -3.97 -5.80
CA ALA A 190 -10.58 -4.17 -6.17
C ALA A 190 -9.64 -4.09 -4.96
N LYS A 191 -9.92 -3.20 -4.01
CA LYS A 191 -9.06 -2.98 -2.83
C LYS A 191 -9.89 -2.50 -1.63
N LEU A 192 -9.50 -2.92 -0.44
CA LEU A 192 -9.96 -2.38 0.85
C LEU A 192 -8.75 -1.79 1.58
N PHE A 193 -8.91 -0.64 2.21
CA PHE A 193 -7.86 0.02 2.98
C PHE A 193 -8.42 0.78 4.19
N ASP A 194 -7.64 0.83 5.26
CA ASP A 194 -8.01 1.59 6.47
C ASP A 194 -7.81 3.10 6.24
N VAL A 195 -8.71 3.89 6.81
CA VAL A 195 -8.67 5.36 6.75
C VAL A 195 -8.85 5.88 8.17
N ASN A 196 -7.84 6.55 8.72
CA ASN A 196 -7.91 7.06 10.09
C ASN A 196 -8.66 8.39 10.18
N GLU A 197 -8.52 9.23 9.16
CA GLU A 197 -9.11 10.55 9.06
C GLU A 197 -9.39 10.86 7.58
N TYR A 198 -10.51 11.53 7.30
CA TYR A 198 -10.87 11.98 5.94
C TYR A 198 -11.60 13.31 5.96
N THR A 199 -11.15 14.25 5.13
CA THR A 199 -11.76 15.58 4.97
C THR A 199 -12.49 15.66 3.64
N VAL A 200 -13.82 15.72 3.68
CA VAL A 200 -14.68 15.80 2.47
C VAL A 200 -14.58 17.18 1.84
N ILE A 201 -14.70 18.22 2.68
CA ILE A 201 -14.53 19.63 2.30
C ILE A 201 -13.82 20.38 3.43
N PRO A 202 -13.19 21.53 3.16
CA PRO A 202 -12.56 22.32 4.21
C PRO A 202 -13.52 22.59 5.38
N GLY A 203 -13.15 22.12 6.57
CA GLY A 203 -13.95 22.27 7.80
C GLY A 203 -14.89 21.09 8.13
N LEU A 204 -14.98 20.07 7.28
CA LEU A 204 -15.73 18.83 7.55
C LEU A 204 -14.80 17.61 7.46
N THR A 205 -14.39 17.12 8.63
CA THR A 205 -13.45 16.00 8.76
C THR A 205 -14.03 14.90 9.64
N TYR A 206 -13.93 13.66 9.17
CA TYR A 206 -14.32 12.44 9.85
C TYR A 206 -13.07 11.72 10.36
N ASN A 207 -13.16 11.10 11.53
CA ASN A 207 -12.04 10.41 12.15
C ASN A 207 -12.50 9.17 12.94
N ASN A 208 -11.66 8.13 12.92
CA ASN A 208 -11.85 6.98 13.79
C ASN A 208 -11.57 7.40 15.22
N LYS A 209 -12.62 7.40 16.06
CA LYS A 209 -12.50 7.64 17.50
C LYS A 209 -12.00 6.41 18.24
#